data_AF-A0A6N8B6B4-F1
#
_entry.id   AF-A0A6N8B6B4-F1
#
_cell.length_a   1.000
_cell.length_b   1.000
_cell.length_c   1.000
_cell.angle_alpha   90.00
_cell.angle_beta   90.00
_cell.angle_gamma   90.00
#
_symmetry.space_group_name_H-M   'P 1'
#
loop_
_entity.id
_entity.type
_entity.pdbx_description
1 polymer ?
#
loop_
_entity_poly.entity_id
_entity_poly.type
_entity_poly.pdbx_seq_one_letter_code
_entity_poly.pdbx_strand_id
1 'polypeptide(L)' 'MAVFGLVVLFVAIIAIEVPKLIKEELWREFVVFGVLMLLGMVLSFGLVLNLPLPNPVSALEAVFTPVTQYMDSLLAQ' A
#
# COMPACT_ATOMS: atom_id res chain seq x y z
N MET A 1 -4.15 3.42 18.56
CA MET A 1 -3.66 2.02 18.60
C MET A 1 -3.03 1.61 17.28
N ALA A 2 -3.74 1.67 16.14
CA ALA A 2 -3.23 1.22 14.84
C ALA A 2 -1.93 1.93 14.39
N VAL A 3 -1.83 3.26 14.54
CA VAL A 3 -0.63 4.03 14.17
C VAL A 3 0.62 3.55 14.92
N PHE A 4 0.52 3.34 16.23
CA PHE A 4 1.63 2.85 17.04
C PHE A 4 2.08 1.45 16.60
N GLY A 5 1.13 0.56 16.33
CA GLY A 5 1.42 -0.77 15.80
C GLY A 5 2.14 -0.74 14.45
N LEU A 6 1.72 0.14 13.54
CA LEU A 6 2.38 0.32 12.24
C LEU A 6 3.82 0.84 12.40
N VAL A 7 4.05 1.81 13.27
CA VAL A 7 5.41 2.32 13.54
C VAL A 7 6.31 1.20 14.04
N VAL A 8 5.86 0.43 15.04
CA VAL A 8 6.63 -0.69 15.59
C VAL A 8 6.92 -1.74 14.51
N LEU A 9 5.92 -2.09 13.70
CA LEU A 9 6.08 -3.05 12.60
C LEU A 9 7.13 -2.60 11.60
N PHE A 10 7.04 -1.38 11.07
CA PHE A 10 7.99 -0.89 10.08
C PHE A 10 9.40 -0.76 10.65
N VAL A 11 9.54 -0.28 11.90
CA VAL A 11 10.84 -0.20 12.58
C VAL A 11 11.45 -1.60 12.73
N ALA A 12 10.65 -2.61 13.09
CA ALA A 12 11.14 -3.98 13.21
C ALA A 12 11.62 -4.54 11.86
N ILE A 13 10.89 -4.29 10.77
CA ILE A 13 11.27 -4.71 9.42
C ILE A 13 12.59 -4.04 9.01
N ILE A 14 12.70 -2.71 9.17
CA ILE A 14 13.92 -1.94 8.89
C ILE A 14 15.10 -2.51 9.68
N ALA A 15 14.92 -2.72 10.98
CA ALA A 15 15.98 -3.19 11.87
C ALA A 15 16.49 -4.59 11.51
N ILE A 16 15.69 -5.42 10.85
CA ILE A 16 16.09 -6.75 10.40
C ILE A 16 16.72 -6.70 9.00
N GLU A 17 16.10 -6.01 8.04
CA GLU A 17 16.49 -6.07 6.63
C GLU A 17 17.62 -5.10 6.26
N VAL A 18 17.59 -3.86 6.77
CA VAL A 18 18.62 -2.84 6.46
C VAL A 18 20.04 -3.29 6.84
N PRO A 19 20.32 -3.80 8.04
CA PRO A 19 21.69 -4.22 8.36
C PRO A 19 22.17 -5.39 7.50
N LYS A 20 21.27 -6.28 7.06
CA LYS A 20 21.62 -7.35 6.14
C LYS A 20 22.01 -6.80 4.77
N LEU A 21 21.19 -5.90 4.21
CA LEU A 21 21.42 -5.27 2.91
C LEU A 21 22.72 -4.45 2.87
N ILE A 22 23.03 -3.73 3.95
CA ILE A 22 24.28 -2.97 4.07
C ILE A 22 25.49 -3.90 4.18
N LYS A 23 25.41 -4.97 4.98
CA LYS A 23 26.53 -5.91 5.17
C LYS A 23 26.90 -6.68 3.91
N GLU A 24 25.91 -7.00 3.07
CA GLU A 24 26.12 -7.72 1.82
C GLU A 24 26.38 -6.77 0.63
N GLU A 25 26.49 -5.46 0.87
CA GLU A 25 26.70 -4.40 -0.15
C GLU A 25 25.65 -4.41 -1.28
N LEU A 26 24.43 -4.84 -0.97
CA LEU A 26 23.34 -5.03 -1.93
C LEU A 26 22.59 -3.71 -2.19
N TRP A 27 23.31 -2.72 -2.73
CA TRP A 27 22.77 -1.37 -2.96
C TRP A 27 21.55 -1.34 -3.88
N ARG A 28 21.52 -2.19 -4.91
CA ARG A 28 20.36 -2.27 -5.82
C ARG A 28 19.11 -2.76 -5.08
N GLU A 29 19.27 -3.75 -4.22
CA GLU A 29 18.19 -4.33 -3.44
C GLU A 29 17.77 -3.40 -2.31
N PHE A 30 18.72 -2.66 -1.72
CA PHE A 30 18.42 -1.60 -0.77
C PHE A 30 17.50 -0.53 -1.36
N VAL A 31 17.73 -0.12 -2.62
CA VAL A 31 16.86 0.83 -3.31
C VAL A 31 15.46 0.24 -3.54
N VAL A 32 15.37 -1.00 -4.04
CA VAL A 32 14.07 -1.67 -4.26
C VAL A 32 13.31 -1.82 -2.95
N PHE A 33 13.99 -2.28 -1.89
CA PHE A 33 13.45 -2.37 -0.54
C PHE A 33 12.94 -1.02 -0.04
N GLY A 34 13.75 0.04 -0.16
CA GLY A 34 13.38 1.39 0.27
C GLY A 34 12.13 1.91 -0.45
N VAL A 35 12.04 1.71 -1.77
CA VAL A 35 10.85 2.11 -2.56
C VAL A 35 9.62 1.35 -2.11
N LEU A 36 9.70 0.01 -2.00
CA LEU A 36 8.57 -0.81 -1.55
C LEU A 36 8.14 -0.48 -0.13
N MET A 37 9.10 -0.24 0.76
CA MET A 37 8.85 0.13 2.14
C MET A 37 8.16 1.49 2.25
N LEU A 38 8.62 2.50 1.52
CA LEU A 38 7.97 3.80 1.47
C LEU A 38 6.54 3.71 0.93
N LEU A 39 6.32 2.93 -0.14
CA LEU A 39 4.97 2.70 -0.68
C LEU A 39 4.06 2.05 0.37
N GLY A 40 4.53 0.99 1.04
CA GLY A 40 3.78 0.33 2.10
C GLY A 40 3.45 1.27 3.26
N MET A 41 4.40 2.11 3.68
CA MET A 41 4.19 3.11 4.72
C MET A 41 3.16 4.15 4.32
N VAL A 42 3.33 4.80 3.16
CA VAL A 42 2.42 5.85 2.68
C VAL A 42 1.00 5.32 2.59
N LEU A 43 0.80 4.11 2.05
CA LEU A 43 -0.52 3.48 1.98
C LEU A 43 -1.08 3.16 3.36
N SER A 44 -0.30 2.50 4.22
CA SER A 44 -0.78 2.07 5.55
C SER A 44 -1.11 3.26 6.45
N PHE A 45 -0.22 4.26 6.51
CA PHE A 45 -0.45 5.47 7.30
C PHE A 45 -1.54 6.34 6.68
N GLY A 46 -1.59 6.48 5.35
CA GLY A 46 -2.63 7.26 4.70
C GLY A 46 -4.02 6.69 4.93
N LEU A 47 -4.18 5.36 4.93
CA LEU A 47 -5.43 4.70 5.30
C LEU A 47 -5.79 4.93 6.77
N VAL A 48 -4.85 4.69 7.69
CA VAL A 48 -5.13 4.81 9.14
C VAL A 48 -5.38 6.26 9.57
N LEU A 49 -4.73 7.23 8.92
CA LEU A 49 -4.89 8.65 9.21
C LEU A 49 -6.07 9.28 8.45
N ASN A 50 -6.82 8.51 7.65
CA ASN A 50 -7.86 9.01 6.76
C ASN A 50 -7.39 10.21 5.92
N LEU A 51 -6.14 10.17 5.45
CA LEU A 51 -5.65 11.20 4.54
C LEU A 51 -6.46 11.12 3.24
N PRO A 52 -6.75 12.27 2.58
CA PRO A 52 -7.40 12.32 1.28
C PRO A 52 -6.40 11.85 0.20
N LEU A 53 -6.00 10.59 0.29
CA LEU A 53 -5.28 9.92 -0.77
C LEU A 53 -6.24 9.74 -1.95
N PRO A 54 -5.75 9.87 -3.19
CA PRO A 54 -6.54 9.50 -4.35
C PRO A 54 -7.01 8.05 -4.15
N ASN A 55 -8.33 7.87 -3.95
CA ASN A 55 -8.88 6.59 -3.55
C ASN A 55 -8.71 5.60 -4.72
N PRO A 56 -7.83 4.59 -4.63
CA PRO A 56 -7.66 3.64 -5.71
C PRO A 56 -8.96 2.87 -6.00
N VAL A 57 -9.81 2.74 -4.97
CA VAL A 57 -11.15 2.16 -5.09
C VAL A 57 -12.03 3.02 -5.98
N SER A 58 -11.92 4.35 -5.95
CA SER A 58 -12.68 5.22 -6.86
C SER A 58 -12.26 5.06 -8.32
N ALA A 59 -10.98 4.80 -8.58
CA ALA A 59 -10.50 4.46 -9.92
C ALA A 59 -10.99 3.07 -10.35
N LEU A 60 -10.98 2.10 -9.44
CA LEU A 60 -11.59 0.78 -9.67
C LEU A 60 -13.09 0.90 -9.96
N GLU A 61 -13.83 1.63 -9.13
CA GLU A 61 -15.25 1.91 -9.30
C GLU A 61 -15.51 2.50 -10.69
N ALA A 62 -14.74 3.49 -11.14
CA ALA A 62 -14.90 4.05 -12.48
C ALA A 62 -14.74 3.00 -13.61
N VAL A 63 -13.84 2.03 -13.44
CA VAL A 63 -13.62 0.93 -14.41
C VAL A 63 -14.72 -0.12 -14.33
N PHE A 64 -15.22 -0.45 -13.13
CA PHE A 64 -16.18 -1.53 -12.90
C PHE A 64 -17.65 -1.09 -12.97
N THR A 65 -17.96 0.19 -12.76
CA THR A 65 -19.30 0.78 -12.90
C THR A 65 -19.99 0.42 -14.22
N PRO A 66 -19.36 0.49 -15.41
CA PRO A 66 -20.04 0.11 -16.65
C PRO A 66 -20.44 -1.37 -16.69
N VAL A 67 -19.64 -2.25 -16.07
CA VAL A 67 -19.93 -3.69 -16.00
C VAL A 67 -21.07 -3.95 -15.02
N THR A 68 -21.08 -3.29 -13.86
CA THR A 68 -22.16 -3.45 -12.88
C THR A 68 -23.48 -2.90 -13.42
N GLN A 69 -23.47 -1.76 -14.10
CA GLN A 69 -24.66 -1.21 -14.77
C GLN A 69 -25.20 -2.14 -15.87
N TYR A 70 -24.31 -2.79 -16.61
CA TYR A 70 -24.72 -3.79 -17.60
C TYR A 70 -25.36 -5.01 -16.92
N MET A 71 -24.76 -5.52 -15.84
CA MET A 71 -25.34 -6.63 -15.07
C MET A 71 -26.70 -6.27 -14.45
N ASP A 72 -26.84 -5.08 -13.88
CA ASP A 72 -28.10 -4.60 -13.31
C ASP A 72 -29.20 -4.54 -14.37
N SER A 73 -28.86 -4.09 -15.59
CA SER A 73 -29.80 -4.06 -16.71
C SER A 73 -30.25 -5.43 -17.19
N LEU A 74 -29.41 -6.46 -17.03
CA LEU A 74 -29.74 -7.85 -17.38
C LEU A 74 -30.57 -8.55 -16.30
N LEU A 75 -30.37 -8.19 -15.03
CA LEU A 75 -31.12 -8.74 -13.89
C LEU A 75 -32.49 -8.05 -13.69
N ALA A 76 -32.65 -6.83 -14.21
CA ALA A 76 -33.91 -6.08 -14.18
C ALA A 76 -34.89 -6.44 -15.34
N GLN A 77 -34.54 -7.45 -16.15
CA GLN A 77 -35.36 -8.01 -17.22
C GLN A 77 -35.93 -9.38 -16.81
#